data_AF-A0A1J1ECB5-F1
#
_entry.id   AF-A0A1J1ECB5-F1
#
_cell.length_a   1.000
_cell.length_b   1.000
_cell.length_c   1.000
_cell.angle_alpha   90.00
_cell.angle_beta   90.00
_cell.angle_gamma   90.00
#
_symmetry.space_group_name_H-M   'P 1'
#
loop_
_entity.id
_entity.type
_entity.pdbx_description
1 polymer ?
#
loop_
_entity_poly.entity_id
_entity_poly.type
_entity_poly.pdbx_seq_one_letter_code
_entity_poly.pdbx_strand_id
1 'polypeptide(L)'
;MKKKILKNTLSLLTLGSIIFSCSKSSETEQKAKAAIQKVITSINGIVFTKAKNSTGNPATPTEAYKALFIKKTPALPYTNNLYNKFENYTIKEYGVFKVLVPFDKTLNIETAETLTATITLNGKIEPNIYLGDSTTPIDPNATSFDHVITTKLVHKDLIKSEGISHSFKLSRKEKGSDPVEKVCKLIFVHDTPSTDCSIIKFALSKGATDATGNAKMTVAGGLAVLGTKKPTGDGNTKATPVEYEIEKAAFSNIAANDVLKADAMILPDGATISTKDAGGDDQTNKDPIIDGITVAANPTDDVSIYFKVVAQDGETQKFYKFTYKNSLNTE
;
A
#
# COMPACT_ATOMS: atom_id res chain seq x y z
N MET A 1 -7.82 -62.99 22.94
CA MET A 1 -6.50 -62.39 22.59
C MET A 1 -6.69 -60.87 22.61
N LYS A 2 -6.20 -60.07 23.58
CA LYS A 2 -4.79 -59.63 23.84
C LYS A 2 -4.12 -59.23 22.51
N LYS A 3 -3.71 -57.98 22.23
CA LYS A 3 -3.04 -56.91 23.01
C LYS A 3 -3.21 -55.56 22.25
N LYS A 4 -3.55 -54.43 22.90
CA LYS A 4 -2.64 -53.44 23.58
C LYS A 4 -1.71 -52.76 22.56
N ILE A 5 -1.59 -51.43 22.43
CA ILE A 5 -1.34 -50.38 23.43
C ILE A 5 -1.81 -49.02 22.87
N LEU A 6 -2.71 -48.32 23.58
CA LEU A 6 -2.70 -46.87 23.66
C LEU A 6 -2.32 -46.55 25.11
N LYS A 7 -1.07 -46.15 25.35
CA LYS A 7 -0.59 -45.73 26.67
C LYS A 7 0.32 -44.52 26.52
N ASN A 8 0.14 -43.61 27.46
CA ASN A 8 1.00 -42.51 27.85
C ASN A 8 1.09 -41.32 26.89
N THR A 9 0.36 -40.27 27.24
CA THR A 9 0.95 -38.97 27.65
C THR A 9 -0.13 -38.12 28.34
N LEU A 10 -0.68 -38.64 29.44
CA LEU A 10 -1.39 -37.83 30.42
C LEU A 10 -0.45 -37.73 31.63
N SER A 11 0.57 -36.87 31.51
CA SER A 11 1.56 -36.67 32.57
C SER A 11 1.30 -35.33 33.24
N LEU A 12 0.79 -35.44 34.47
CA LEU A 12 0.96 -34.53 35.60
C LEU A 12 0.88 -33.02 35.29
N LEU A 13 -0.34 -32.48 35.31
CA LEU A 13 -0.55 -31.15 35.86
C LEU A 13 -0.76 -31.33 37.36
N THR A 14 0.29 -31.09 38.12
CA THR A 14 0.27 -31.02 39.58
C THR A 14 -0.78 -30.00 39.99
N LEU A 15 -1.90 -30.49 40.54
CA LEU A 15 -2.88 -29.70 41.28
C LEU A 15 -2.19 -29.15 42.54
N GLY A 16 -1.45 -28.06 42.37
CA GLY A 16 -1.12 -27.14 43.45
C GLY A 16 -2.39 -26.39 43.80
N SER A 17 -2.81 -26.52 45.06
CA SER A 17 -3.93 -25.82 45.67
C SER A 17 -4.00 -24.36 45.23
N ILE A 18 -4.96 -24.04 44.35
CA ILE A 18 -5.45 -22.66 44.21
C ILE A 18 -6.35 -22.44 45.43
N ILE A 19 -5.72 -21.98 46.51
CA ILE A 19 -6.43 -21.28 47.55
C ILE A 19 -7.03 -20.06 46.83
N PHE A 20 -8.35 -20.04 46.64
CA PHE A 20 -9.08 -18.82 46.27
C PHE A 20 -8.94 -17.84 47.45
N SER A 21 -7.78 -17.21 47.58
CA SER A 21 -7.72 -15.91 48.19
C SER A 21 -8.37 -14.98 47.18
N CYS A 22 -9.65 -14.69 47.42
CA CYS A 22 -10.35 -13.57 46.82
C CYS A 22 -9.72 -12.30 47.41
N SER A 23 -8.46 -12.03 47.06
CA SER A 23 -7.85 -10.73 47.31
C SER A 23 -8.58 -9.76 46.40
N LYS A 24 -9.54 -9.03 46.97
CA LYS A 24 -10.04 -7.78 46.36
C LYS A 24 -8.80 -7.00 45.94
N SER A 25 -8.69 -6.66 44.65
CA SER A 25 -7.57 -5.85 44.19
C SER A 25 -7.54 -4.57 45.03
N SER A 26 -6.35 -4.11 45.39
CA SER A 26 -6.24 -2.88 46.18
C SER A 26 -6.88 -1.70 45.42
N GLU A 27 -7.38 -0.72 46.17
CA GLU A 27 -7.94 0.52 45.60
C GLU A 27 -6.90 1.22 44.69
N THR A 28 -5.63 1.18 45.08
CA THR A 28 -4.49 1.67 44.30
C THR A 28 -4.35 0.96 42.96
N GLU A 29 -4.45 -0.37 42.95
CA GLU A 29 -4.36 -1.17 41.72
C GLU A 29 -5.57 -0.92 40.79
N GLN A 30 -6.76 -0.76 41.36
CA GLN A 30 -7.97 -0.41 40.62
C GLN A 30 -7.85 0.97 39.96
N LYS A 31 -7.38 1.98 40.70
CA LYS A 31 -7.15 3.33 40.17
C LYS A 31 -6.09 3.33 39.07
N ALA A 32 -5.03 2.54 39.23
CA ALA A 32 -4.00 2.38 38.21
C ALA A 32 -4.53 1.74 36.93
N LYS A 33 -5.32 0.67 37.04
CA LYS A 33 -6.00 0.03 35.90
C LYS A 33 -6.95 1.00 35.19
N ALA A 34 -7.74 1.77 35.94
CA ALA A 34 -8.66 2.76 35.38
C ALA A 34 -7.92 3.86 34.61
N ALA A 35 -6.79 4.35 35.13
CA ALA A 35 -5.99 5.38 34.47
C ALA A 35 -5.35 4.89 33.18
N ILE A 36 -4.78 3.67 33.16
CA ILE A 36 -4.22 3.08 31.94
C ILE A 36 -5.33 2.84 30.92
N GLN A 37 -6.49 2.34 31.36
CA GLN A 37 -7.64 2.15 30.50
C GLN A 37 -8.10 3.47 29.88
N LYS A 38 -8.09 4.56 30.66
CA LYS A 38 -8.40 5.91 30.17
C LYS A 38 -7.45 6.35 29.06
N VAL A 39 -6.15 6.08 29.19
CA VAL A 39 -5.16 6.35 28.12
C VAL A 39 -5.47 5.54 26.88
N ILE A 40 -5.74 4.24 27.02
CA ILE A 40 -6.08 3.37 25.88
C ILE A 40 -7.33 3.88 25.16
N THR A 41 -8.35 4.31 25.90
CA THR A 41 -9.58 4.87 25.33
C THR A 41 -9.40 6.27 24.76
N SER A 42 -8.38 7.02 25.19
CA SER A 42 -8.08 8.34 24.64
C SER A 42 -7.23 8.26 23.38
N ILE A 43 -6.54 7.14 23.10
CA ILE A 43 -5.85 6.96 21.82
C ILE A 43 -6.87 7.08 20.69
N ASN A 44 -6.70 8.13 19.88
CA ASN A 44 -7.58 8.43 18.76
C ASN A 44 -6.84 8.38 17.42
N GLY A 45 -5.54 8.07 17.42
CA GLY A 45 -4.83 7.84 16.18
C GLY A 45 -3.41 7.33 16.27
N ILE A 46 -2.98 6.76 15.14
CA ILE A 46 -1.63 6.24 14.91
C ILE A 46 -1.18 6.77 13.55
N VAL A 47 -0.16 7.62 13.57
CA VAL A 47 0.33 8.33 12.39
C VAL A 47 1.80 8.03 12.18
N PHE A 48 2.18 7.66 10.96
CA PHE A 48 3.58 7.54 10.57
C PHE A 48 3.92 8.73 9.68
N THR A 49 4.97 9.47 10.01
CA THR A 49 5.33 10.68 9.26
C THR A 49 6.65 10.51 8.52
N LYS A 50 6.78 11.19 7.39
CA LYS A 50 7.98 11.23 6.58
C LYS A 50 9.21 11.62 7.38
N ALA A 51 9.09 12.67 8.19
CA ALA A 51 10.18 13.20 8.99
C ALA A 51 10.76 12.19 9.99
N LYS A 52 9.92 11.29 10.54
CA LYS A 52 10.34 10.29 11.55
C LYS A 52 10.74 8.95 10.96
N ASN A 53 10.52 8.75 9.66
CA ASN A 53 10.73 7.48 8.96
C ASN A 53 11.61 7.64 7.70
N SER A 54 12.38 8.73 7.63
CA SER A 54 13.36 9.00 6.56
C SER A 54 14.69 9.42 7.15
N THR A 55 15.76 9.19 6.40
CA THR A 55 17.12 9.58 6.77
C THR A 55 17.80 10.37 5.65
N GLY A 56 18.86 11.12 5.97
CA GLY A 56 19.69 11.83 5.01
C GLY A 56 19.11 13.14 4.46
N ASN A 57 19.91 13.79 3.60
CA ASN A 57 19.54 14.99 2.84
C ASN A 57 20.01 14.84 1.38
N PRO A 58 19.11 14.65 0.40
CA PRO A 58 17.65 14.65 0.53
C PRO A 58 17.12 13.44 1.30
N ALA A 59 15.95 13.61 1.94
CA ALA A 59 15.33 12.58 2.76
C ALA A 59 14.98 11.32 1.95
N THR A 60 15.48 10.18 2.39
CA THR A 60 15.22 8.86 1.81
C THR A 60 14.39 8.03 2.80
N PRO A 61 13.23 7.49 2.41
CA PRO A 61 12.38 6.71 3.30
C PRO A 61 12.93 5.30 3.50
N THR A 62 12.67 4.71 4.68
CA THR A 62 12.87 3.27 4.89
C THR A 62 11.94 2.45 3.99
N GLU A 63 12.31 1.21 3.66
CA GLU A 63 11.46 0.35 2.85
C GLU A 63 10.15 0.04 3.58
N ALA A 64 10.20 -0.15 4.90
CA ALA A 64 9.01 -0.32 5.72
C ALA A 64 8.05 0.88 5.64
N TYR A 65 8.56 2.12 5.56
CA TYR A 65 7.71 3.29 5.42
C TYR A 65 7.12 3.39 4.01
N LYS A 66 7.91 3.11 2.97
CA LYS A 66 7.40 3.05 1.58
C LYS A 66 6.26 2.03 1.46
N ALA A 67 6.38 0.89 2.12
CA ALA A 67 5.38 -0.19 2.09
C ALA A 67 4.02 0.21 2.69
N LEU A 68 3.93 1.28 3.48
CA LEU A 68 2.66 1.79 3.97
C LEU A 68 1.84 2.52 2.90
N PHE A 69 2.41 2.84 1.74
CA PHE A 69 1.73 3.61 0.70
C PHE A 69 1.38 2.76 -0.51
N ILE A 70 0.18 3.00 -1.06
CA ILE A 70 -0.28 2.30 -2.24
C ILE A 70 0.58 2.67 -3.44
N LYS A 71 0.94 1.67 -4.25
CA LYS A 71 1.68 1.89 -5.49
C LYS A 71 0.76 2.60 -6.50
N LYS A 72 1.30 3.59 -7.20
CA LYS A 72 0.62 4.35 -8.25
C LYS A 72 1.32 4.09 -9.58
N THR A 73 0.56 4.13 -10.67
CA THR A 73 1.11 4.05 -12.03
C THR A 73 0.69 5.30 -12.82
N PRO A 74 1.66 6.09 -13.32
CA PRO A 74 3.10 6.04 -13.05
C PRO A 74 3.45 6.22 -11.57
N ALA A 75 4.63 5.74 -11.18
CA ALA A 75 5.13 5.90 -9.83
C ALA A 75 5.26 7.38 -9.47
N LEU A 76 4.72 7.77 -8.31
CA LEU A 76 4.87 9.14 -7.82
C LEU A 76 6.25 9.33 -7.19
N PRO A 77 6.91 10.48 -7.40
CA PRO A 77 8.17 10.77 -6.74
C PRO A 77 7.97 10.91 -5.24
N TYR A 78 8.98 10.57 -4.43
CA TYR A 78 8.89 10.67 -2.97
C TYR A 78 8.70 12.11 -2.45
N THR A 79 8.91 13.12 -3.30
CA THR A 79 8.59 14.52 -3.02
C THR A 79 7.08 14.80 -3.02
N ASN A 80 6.25 13.87 -3.50
CA ASN A 80 4.79 14.02 -3.50
C ASN A 80 4.23 14.05 -2.07
N ASN A 81 3.21 14.89 -1.86
CA ASN A 81 2.56 15.09 -0.56
C ASN A 81 1.89 13.84 0.00
N LEU A 82 1.51 12.86 -0.84
CA LEU A 82 1.00 11.56 -0.39
C LEU A 82 1.90 10.91 0.65
N TYR A 83 3.22 11.09 0.51
CA TYR A 83 4.21 10.46 1.38
C TYR A 83 4.47 11.23 2.69
N ASN A 84 3.87 12.41 2.90
CA ASN A 84 4.15 13.23 4.08
C ASN A 84 3.71 12.55 5.38
N LYS A 85 2.58 11.86 5.34
CA LYS A 85 2.04 11.09 6.47
C LYS A 85 1.20 9.91 5.99
N PHE A 86 1.19 8.86 6.78
CA PHE A 86 0.30 7.72 6.66
C PHE A 86 -0.57 7.61 7.92
N GLU A 87 -1.89 7.53 7.72
CA GLU A 87 -2.88 7.54 8.80
C GLU A 87 -4.06 6.58 8.53
N ASN A 88 -3.79 5.39 7.96
CA ASN A 88 -4.82 4.37 7.73
C ASN A 88 -4.76 3.27 8.80
N TYR A 89 -5.63 3.39 9.81
CA TYR A 89 -5.72 2.44 10.91
C TYR A 89 -7.16 2.32 11.41
N THR A 90 -7.43 1.25 12.16
CA THR A 90 -8.67 1.06 12.91
C THR A 90 -8.36 0.77 14.37
N ILE A 91 -9.13 1.38 15.26
CA ILE A 91 -9.07 1.11 16.70
C ILE A 91 -10.08 0.01 16.99
N LYS A 92 -9.60 -1.11 17.54
CA LYS A 92 -10.45 -2.15 18.11
C LYS A 92 -10.53 -1.99 19.62
N GLU A 93 -11.51 -2.65 20.23
CA GLU A 93 -11.66 -2.65 21.69
C GLU A 93 -10.39 -3.18 22.38
N TYR A 94 -10.19 -2.74 23.62
CA TYR A 94 -9.18 -3.26 24.55
C TYR A 94 -7.70 -3.08 24.15
N GLY A 95 -7.36 -1.99 23.46
CA GLY A 95 -5.95 -1.62 23.19
C GLY A 95 -5.33 -2.40 22.04
N VAL A 96 -6.16 -2.86 21.10
CA VAL A 96 -5.73 -3.46 19.84
C VAL A 96 -5.97 -2.47 18.71
N PHE A 97 -4.92 -2.19 17.95
CA PHE A 97 -4.93 -1.24 16.85
C PHE A 97 -4.51 -1.95 15.58
N LYS A 98 -5.26 -1.81 14.48
CA LYS A 98 -4.88 -2.37 13.19
C LYS A 98 -4.39 -1.28 12.25
N VAL A 99 -3.19 -1.43 11.71
CA VAL A 99 -2.63 -0.60 10.64
C VAL A 99 -2.94 -1.31 9.32
N LEU A 100 -3.63 -0.61 8.40
CA LEU A 100 -4.10 -1.18 7.14
C LEU A 100 -3.07 -0.90 6.03
N VAL A 101 -2.16 -1.84 5.84
CA VAL A 101 -1.09 -1.78 4.83
C VAL A 101 -1.70 -2.04 3.45
N PRO A 102 -1.45 -1.20 2.43
CA PRO A 102 -1.96 -1.45 1.08
C PRO A 102 -1.59 -2.83 0.56
N PHE A 103 -2.55 -3.54 -0.02
CA PHE A 103 -2.35 -4.86 -0.59
C PHE A 103 -1.27 -4.85 -1.66
N ASP A 104 -0.27 -5.73 -1.50
CA ASP A 104 0.85 -5.87 -2.41
C ASP A 104 1.39 -7.30 -2.36
N LYS A 105 1.11 -8.10 -3.40
CA LYS A 105 1.61 -9.48 -3.53
C LYS A 105 3.14 -9.58 -3.56
N THR A 106 3.84 -8.49 -3.89
CA THR A 106 5.31 -8.46 -4.00
C THR A 106 6.00 -8.02 -2.70
N LEU A 107 5.24 -7.61 -1.69
CA LEU A 107 5.79 -7.10 -0.43
C LEU A 107 6.47 -8.21 0.38
N ASN A 108 7.79 -8.09 0.58
CA ASN A 108 8.58 -9.11 1.26
C ASN A 108 9.75 -8.52 2.09
N ILE A 109 9.43 -7.72 3.10
CA ILE A 109 10.41 -7.20 4.07
C ILE A 109 10.58 -8.22 5.20
N GLU A 110 11.45 -9.20 4.99
CA GLU A 110 11.71 -10.29 5.94
C GLU A 110 12.68 -9.93 7.07
N THR A 111 13.54 -8.94 6.85
CA THR A 111 14.40 -8.37 7.89
C THR A 111 13.60 -7.30 8.62
N ALA A 112 13.58 -7.35 9.95
CA ALA A 112 12.79 -6.39 10.71
C ALA A 112 13.39 -4.98 10.57
N GLU A 113 12.54 -4.04 10.14
CA GLU A 113 12.88 -2.63 10.01
C GLU A 113 12.13 -1.81 11.06
N THR A 114 12.62 -0.60 11.28
CA THR A 114 12.06 0.29 12.30
C THR A 114 11.11 1.30 11.67
N LEU A 115 9.94 1.43 12.28
CA LEU A 115 8.94 2.47 12.02
C LEU A 115 8.71 3.26 13.30
N THR A 116 8.70 4.59 13.21
CA THR A 116 8.31 5.46 14.32
C THR A 116 6.88 5.92 14.09
N ALA A 117 5.97 5.46 14.95
CA ALA A 117 4.60 5.91 15.01
C ALA A 117 4.44 7.06 16.00
N THR A 118 3.63 8.05 15.65
CA THR A 118 3.10 9.05 16.56
C THR A 118 1.69 8.64 16.96
N ILE A 119 1.52 8.31 18.24
CA ILE A 119 0.23 7.93 18.84
C ILE A 119 -0.42 9.21 19.36
N THR A 120 -1.60 9.54 18.86
CA THR A 120 -2.35 10.75 19.24
C THR A 120 -3.41 10.46 20.27
N LEU A 121 -3.66 11.43 21.14
CA LEU A 121 -4.56 11.33 22.28
C LEU A 121 -5.69 12.36 22.17
N ASN A 122 -6.91 11.93 22.48
CA ASN A 122 -8.05 12.80 22.69
C ASN A 122 -8.21 13.08 24.19
N GLY A 123 -7.58 14.16 24.63
CA GLY A 123 -7.65 14.64 26.01
C GLY A 123 -6.46 14.25 26.87
N LYS A 124 -6.47 14.80 28.10
CA LYS A 124 -5.38 14.66 29.06
C LYS A 124 -5.34 13.25 29.67
N ILE A 125 -4.12 12.79 29.95
CA ILE A 125 -3.88 11.54 30.66
C ILE A 125 -3.55 11.82 32.13
N GLU A 126 -3.61 10.79 32.96
CA GLU A 126 -3.17 10.90 34.35
C GLU A 126 -1.64 10.92 34.46
N PRO A 127 -1.07 11.52 35.53
CA PRO A 127 0.36 11.47 35.78
C PRO A 127 0.85 10.04 36.04
N ASN A 128 2.17 9.86 35.95
CA ASN A 128 2.87 8.61 36.24
C ASN A 128 2.49 7.45 35.30
N ILE A 129 2.07 7.77 34.07
CA ILE A 129 1.89 6.79 32.98
C ILE A 129 3.18 6.71 32.17
N TYR A 130 3.65 5.49 31.90
CA TYR A 130 4.88 5.21 31.19
C TYR A 130 4.61 4.35 29.94
N LEU A 131 5.41 4.55 28.90
CA LEU A 131 5.40 3.76 27.67
C LEU A 131 6.59 2.80 27.66
N GLY A 132 6.32 1.51 27.51
CA GLY A 132 7.34 0.47 27.50
C GLY A 132 8.20 0.51 28.78
N ASP A 133 9.50 0.44 28.59
CA ASP A 133 10.49 0.47 29.67
C ASP A 133 11.04 1.90 29.95
N SER A 134 10.35 2.93 29.46
CA SER A 134 10.76 4.32 29.69
C SER A 134 10.79 4.65 31.18
N THR A 135 11.85 5.34 31.62
CA THR A 135 11.98 5.88 32.98
C THR A 135 11.32 7.25 33.13
N THR A 136 10.93 7.88 32.02
CA THR A 136 10.25 9.18 31.99
C THR A 136 8.77 8.96 31.69
N PRO A 137 7.86 9.48 32.54
CA PRO A 137 6.43 9.36 32.28
C PRO A 137 6.03 10.22 31.08
N ILE A 138 4.96 9.83 30.40
CA ILE A 138 4.34 10.64 29.37
C ILE A 138 3.80 11.92 30.04
N ASP A 139 4.05 13.09 29.43
CA ASP A 139 3.51 14.35 29.93
C ASP A 139 1.97 14.27 30.02
N PRO A 140 1.36 14.55 31.18
CA PRO A 140 -0.10 14.57 31.34
C PRO A 140 -0.85 15.48 30.36
N ASN A 141 -0.18 16.50 29.84
CA ASN A 141 -0.72 17.45 28.85
C ASN A 141 -0.33 17.10 27.40
N ALA A 142 0.40 15.99 27.18
CA ALA A 142 0.76 15.56 25.83
C ALA A 142 -0.51 15.28 25.01
N THR A 143 -0.53 15.81 23.79
CA THR A 143 -1.54 15.47 22.77
C THR A 143 -1.12 14.27 21.93
N SER A 144 0.14 13.85 22.04
CA SER A 144 0.70 12.71 21.34
C SER A 144 2.02 12.27 21.97
N PHE A 145 2.42 11.04 21.72
CA PHE A 145 3.76 10.54 22.02
C PHE A 145 4.24 9.61 20.91
N ASP A 146 5.56 9.43 20.83
CA ASP A 146 6.17 8.56 19.81
C ASP A 146 6.42 7.16 20.35
N HIS A 147 6.28 6.18 19.47
CA HIS A 147 6.58 4.79 19.73
C HIS A 147 7.32 4.17 18.55
N VAL A 148 8.46 3.56 18.85
CA VAL A 148 9.32 2.89 17.88
C VAL A 148 8.89 1.43 17.76
N ILE A 149 8.62 1.00 16.54
CA ILE A 149 8.11 -0.32 16.18
C ILE A 149 9.14 -0.99 15.29
N THR A 150 9.71 -2.10 15.75
CA THR A 150 10.56 -2.94 14.90
C THR A 150 9.71 -4.11 14.39
N THR A 151 9.49 -4.17 13.08
CA THR A 151 8.60 -5.16 12.45
C THR A 151 9.08 -5.61 11.09
N LYS A 152 8.64 -6.80 10.69
CA LYS A 152 8.69 -7.30 9.32
C LYS A 152 7.39 -6.90 8.61
N LEU A 153 7.40 -6.82 7.29
CA LEU A 153 6.21 -6.60 6.47
C LEU A 153 6.24 -7.56 5.28
N VAL A 154 5.58 -8.70 5.42
CA VAL A 154 5.59 -9.78 4.42
C VAL A 154 4.16 -10.12 4.04
N HIS A 155 3.87 -10.11 2.74
CA HIS A 155 2.55 -10.35 2.17
C HIS A 155 1.84 -11.56 2.79
N LYS A 156 2.53 -12.71 2.86
CA LYS A 156 1.99 -13.99 3.35
C LYS A 156 1.43 -13.93 4.78
N ASP A 157 1.96 -13.01 5.60
CA ASP A 157 1.55 -12.84 6.99
C ASP A 157 0.56 -11.67 7.15
N LEU A 158 0.68 -10.65 6.30
CA LEU A 158 -0.24 -9.50 6.26
C LEU A 158 -1.65 -9.87 5.76
N ILE A 159 -1.79 -10.86 4.87
CA ILE A 159 -3.10 -11.35 4.41
C ILE A 159 -3.87 -12.13 5.48
N LYS A 160 -3.20 -12.59 6.54
CA LYS A 160 -3.84 -13.34 7.62
C LYS A 160 -4.62 -12.40 8.53
N SER A 161 -5.71 -12.88 9.10
CA SER A 161 -6.58 -12.07 9.98
C SER A 161 -5.86 -11.59 11.25
N GLU A 162 -4.88 -12.39 11.71
CA GLU A 162 -3.99 -12.15 12.83
C GLU A 162 -2.93 -11.10 12.50
N GLY A 163 -2.54 -10.98 11.23
CA GLY A 163 -1.53 -10.05 10.75
C GLY A 163 -0.14 -10.25 11.36
N ILE A 164 0.66 -9.19 11.29
CA ILE A 164 1.96 -9.09 11.97
C ILE A 164 1.77 -8.20 13.20
N SER A 165 1.91 -8.78 14.40
CA SER A 165 1.67 -8.06 15.65
C SER A 165 2.95 -7.52 16.27
N HIS A 166 2.90 -6.28 16.73
CA HIS A 166 3.86 -5.67 17.63
C HIS A 166 3.15 -5.29 18.93
N SER A 167 3.75 -5.64 20.08
CA SER A 167 3.15 -5.34 21.39
C SER A 167 3.94 -4.25 22.10
N PHE A 168 3.24 -3.33 22.73
CA PHE A 168 3.85 -2.33 23.60
C PHE A 168 3.09 -2.25 24.92
N LYS A 169 3.77 -1.82 25.97
CA LYS A 169 3.21 -1.76 27.31
C LYS A 169 2.89 -0.32 27.68
N LEU A 170 1.75 -0.12 28.31
CA LEU A 170 1.48 1.06 29.13
C LEU A 170 1.50 0.63 30.58
N SER A 171 2.22 1.36 31.41
CA SER A 171 2.27 1.10 32.84
C SER A 171 1.99 2.35 33.65
N ARG A 172 1.48 2.15 34.87
CA ARG A 172 1.41 3.19 35.88
C ARG A 172 2.21 2.76 37.09
N LYS A 173 3.08 3.63 37.58
CA LYS A 173 3.91 3.37 38.75
C LYS A 173 3.82 4.51 39.75
N GLU A 174 3.38 4.23 40.96
CA GLU A 174 3.44 5.17 42.06
C GLU A 174 4.73 4.94 42.87
N LYS A 175 5.17 5.95 43.63
CA LYS A 175 6.39 5.86 44.43
C LYS A 175 6.26 4.73 45.46
N GLY A 176 7.16 3.74 45.39
CA GLY A 176 7.19 2.62 46.32
C GLY A 176 6.18 1.51 46.04
N SER A 177 5.50 1.52 44.89
CA SER A 177 4.62 0.43 44.45
C SER A 177 5.20 -0.30 43.23
N ASP A 178 4.77 -1.55 43.05
CA ASP A 178 4.97 -2.26 41.79
C ASP A 178 4.16 -1.59 40.67
N PRO A 179 4.67 -1.60 39.42
CA PRO A 179 3.95 -1.04 38.29
C PRO A 179 2.74 -1.91 37.94
N VAL A 180 1.61 -1.26 37.66
CA VAL A 180 0.47 -1.92 37.02
C VAL A 180 0.64 -1.79 35.52
N GLU A 181 0.57 -2.90 34.78
CA GLU A 181 0.83 -2.93 33.34
C GLU A 181 -0.40 -3.35 32.53
N LYS A 182 -0.51 -2.80 31.32
CA LYS A 182 -1.41 -3.29 30.27
C LYS A 182 -0.66 -3.37 28.95
N VAL A 183 -0.77 -4.53 28.30
CA VAL A 183 -0.22 -4.74 26.96
C VAL A 183 -1.22 -4.25 25.93
N CYS A 184 -0.76 -3.37 25.05
CA CYS A 184 -1.42 -2.94 23.83
C CYS A 184 -0.81 -3.68 22.63
N LYS A 185 -1.57 -3.85 21.56
CA LYS A 185 -1.12 -4.51 20.34
C LYS A 185 -1.37 -3.62 19.13
N LEU A 186 -0.33 -3.40 18.36
CA LEU A 186 -0.40 -2.88 17.01
C LEU A 186 -0.30 -4.05 16.04
N ILE A 187 -1.23 -4.16 15.10
CA ILE A 187 -1.29 -5.26 14.14
C ILE A 187 -1.27 -4.69 12.74
N PHE A 188 -0.26 -5.04 11.96
CA PHE A 188 -0.23 -4.75 10.53
C PHE A 188 -0.99 -5.85 9.79
N VAL A 189 -1.96 -5.45 8.96
CA VAL A 189 -2.71 -6.33 8.07
C VAL A 189 -2.84 -5.66 6.72
N HIS A 190 -3.03 -6.45 5.67
CA HIS A 190 -3.39 -5.87 4.38
C HIS A 190 -4.81 -5.28 4.42
N ASP A 191 -5.00 -4.19 3.67
CA ASP A 191 -6.33 -3.74 3.29
C ASP A 191 -6.96 -4.67 2.23
N THR A 192 -8.22 -4.40 1.90
CA THR A 192 -8.91 -5.15 0.85
C THR A 192 -8.38 -4.71 -0.51
N PRO A 193 -7.86 -5.63 -1.34
CA PRO A 193 -7.34 -5.25 -2.65
C PRO A 193 -8.47 -4.77 -3.58
N SER A 194 -8.17 -3.75 -4.37
CA SER A 194 -9.01 -3.34 -5.49
C SER A 194 -8.95 -4.36 -6.64
N THR A 195 -10.10 -4.60 -7.27
CA THR A 195 -10.24 -5.37 -8.52
C THR A 195 -10.31 -4.46 -9.75
N ASP A 196 -10.24 -3.13 -9.57
CA ASP A 196 -10.32 -2.20 -10.69
C ASP A 196 -9.04 -2.20 -11.52
N CYS A 197 -9.21 -2.40 -12.81
CA CYS A 197 -8.17 -2.40 -13.84
C CYS A 197 -8.58 -1.53 -15.04
N SER A 198 -9.52 -0.60 -14.84
CA SER A 198 -10.00 0.31 -15.87
C SER A 198 -9.10 1.55 -15.95
N ILE A 199 -8.55 1.86 -17.12
CA ILE A 199 -7.71 3.05 -17.30
C ILE A 199 -8.55 4.32 -17.03
N ILE A 200 -8.10 5.15 -16.08
CA ILE A 200 -8.79 6.39 -15.69
C ILE A 200 -8.49 7.49 -16.73
N LYS A 201 -7.25 7.53 -17.21
CA LYS A 201 -6.80 8.51 -18.22
C LYS A 201 -5.73 7.89 -19.10
N PHE A 202 -5.86 8.09 -20.42
CA PHE A 202 -4.84 7.69 -21.40
C PHE A 202 -4.37 8.95 -22.14
N ALA A 203 -3.18 9.46 -21.84
CA ALA A 203 -2.71 10.73 -22.39
C ALA A 203 -1.30 10.60 -22.97
N LEU A 204 -1.09 11.22 -24.13
CA LEU A 204 0.05 10.96 -25.00
C LEU A 204 1.16 12.02 -24.93
N SER A 205 2.37 11.54 -25.20
CA SER A 205 3.55 12.31 -25.58
C SER A 205 4.20 11.67 -26.80
N LYS A 206 5.08 12.42 -27.46
CA LYS A 206 5.93 11.96 -28.55
C LYS A 206 7.41 12.23 -28.20
N GLY A 207 8.29 11.31 -28.54
CA GLY A 207 9.75 11.51 -28.48
C GLY A 207 10.40 11.00 -29.76
N ALA A 208 11.62 11.46 -30.07
CA ALA A 208 12.42 10.80 -31.11
C ALA A 208 12.98 9.47 -30.58
N THR A 209 13.24 8.50 -31.45
CA THR A 209 13.76 7.16 -31.09
C THR A 209 15.06 7.20 -30.27
N ASP A 210 15.83 8.28 -30.36
CA ASP A 210 17.13 8.51 -29.71
C ASP A 210 17.14 9.71 -28.74
N ALA A 211 16.03 10.44 -28.61
CA ALA A 211 15.95 11.60 -27.73
C ALA A 211 15.57 11.21 -26.30
N THR A 212 16.35 11.70 -25.33
CA THR A 212 16.08 11.60 -23.89
C THR A 212 14.92 12.51 -23.42
N GLY A 213 14.19 13.15 -24.34
CA GLY A 213 13.10 14.09 -24.04
C GLY A 213 11.80 13.71 -24.73
N ASN A 214 10.73 13.53 -23.93
CA ASN A 214 9.35 13.37 -24.41
C ASN A 214 8.70 14.77 -24.57
N ALA A 215 8.35 15.16 -25.79
CA ALA A 215 7.51 16.32 -26.04
C ALA A 215 6.03 15.92 -25.87
N LYS A 216 5.30 16.65 -25.04
CA LYS A 216 3.86 16.41 -24.85
C LYS A 216 3.08 16.63 -26.15
N MET A 217 2.18 15.71 -26.48
CA MET A 217 1.25 15.93 -27.59
C MET A 217 0.13 16.85 -27.08
N THR A 218 -0.18 17.89 -27.85
CA THR A 218 -1.23 18.84 -27.49
C THR A 218 -2.30 18.90 -28.56
N VAL A 219 -3.53 19.07 -28.12
CA VAL A 219 -4.68 19.47 -28.94
C VAL A 219 -5.08 20.89 -28.53
N ALA A 220 -5.91 21.56 -29.32
CA ALA A 220 -6.50 22.85 -28.92
C ALA A 220 -7.23 22.67 -27.57
N GLY A 221 -6.62 23.14 -26.48
CA GLY A 221 -7.15 22.98 -25.12
C GLY A 221 -6.30 22.15 -24.14
N GLY A 222 -5.15 21.58 -24.54
CA GLY A 222 -4.21 20.95 -23.59
C GLY A 222 -3.57 19.64 -24.08
N LEU A 223 -3.23 18.75 -23.15
CA LEU A 223 -2.67 17.42 -23.45
C LEU A 223 -3.62 16.60 -24.33
N ALA A 224 -3.07 15.85 -25.28
CA ALA A 224 -3.82 14.86 -26.05
C ALA A 224 -4.25 13.70 -25.14
N VAL A 225 -5.52 13.69 -24.74
CA VAL A 225 -6.15 12.60 -23.97
C VAL A 225 -7.03 11.79 -24.90
N LEU A 226 -6.75 10.49 -25.01
CA LEU A 226 -7.53 9.60 -25.85
C LEU A 226 -8.77 9.09 -25.11
N GLY A 227 -9.91 9.13 -25.79
CA GLY A 227 -11.07 8.34 -25.44
C GLY A 227 -10.95 6.92 -25.98
N THR A 228 -11.76 6.00 -25.47
CA THR A 228 -11.90 4.68 -26.07
C THR A 228 -12.63 4.79 -27.40
N LYS A 229 -12.21 4.00 -28.38
CA LYS A 229 -12.91 3.87 -29.66
C LYS A 229 -14.27 3.21 -29.43
N LYS A 230 -15.26 3.55 -30.26
CA LYS A 230 -16.56 2.86 -30.26
C LYS A 230 -16.89 2.25 -31.63
N PRO A 231 -17.46 1.04 -31.68
CA PRO A 231 -17.54 0.09 -30.56
C PRO A 231 -16.14 -0.46 -30.24
N THR A 232 -15.87 -0.74 -28.97
CA THR A 232 -14.67 -1.47 -28.54
C THR A 232 -15.07 -2.66 -27.69
N GLY A 233 -14.16 -3.62 -27.49
CA GLY A 233 -14.39 -4.73 -26.58
C GLY A 233 -14.47 -4.26 -25.13
N ASP A 234 -14.94 -5.13 -24.24
CA ASP A 234 -15.02 -4.87 -22.80
C ASP A 234 -13.68 -5.07 -22.07
N GLY A 235 -12.67 -5.57 -22.78
CA GLY A 235 -11.35 -5.88 -22.24
C GLY A 235 -11.30 -7.15 -21.40
N ASN A 236 -12.37 -7.94 -21.33
CA ASN A 236 -12.38 -9.16 -20.50
C ASN A 236 -11.54 -10.30 -21.11
N THR A 237 -11.29 -10.24 -22.42
CA THR A 237 -10.45 -11.21 -23.13
C THR A 237 -9.48 -10.50 -24.07
N LYS A 238 -8.35 -11.14 -24.38
CA LYS A 238 -7.40 -10.63 -25.38
C LYS A 238 -7.97 -10.51 -26.79
N ALA A 239 -9.05 -11.24 -27.09
CA ALA A 239 -9.72 -11.17 -28.40
C ALA A 239 -10.65 -9.95 -28.51
N THR A 240 -11.06 -9.38 -27.38
CA THR A 240 -11.97 -8.23 -27.28
C THR A 240 -11.36 -7.12 -26.41
N PRO A 241 -10.18 -6.59 -26.76
CA PRO A 241 -9.53 -5.57 -25.96
C PRO A 241 -10.29 -4.24 -26.02
N VAL A 242 -10.13 -3.42 -24.98
CA VAL A 242 -10.50 -2.01 -25.02
C VAL A 242 -9.47 -1.26 -25.88
N GLU A 243 -9.93 -0.55 -26.91
CA GLU A 243 -9.08 0.08 -27.91
C GLU A 243 -9.02 1.60 -27.72
N TYR A 244 -7.79 2.12 -27.67
CA TYR A 244 -7.47 3.53 -27.82
C TYR A 244 -6.86 3.74 -29.20
N GLU A 245 -7.30 4.77 -29.89
CA GLU A 245 -6.90 5.04 -31.26
C GLU A 245 -6.45 6.49 -31.41
N ILE A 246 -5.37 6.68 -32.17
CA ILE A 246 -4.92 7.99 -32.63
C ILE A 246 -4.76 7.96 -34.15
N GLU A 247 -5.37 8.91 -34.83
CA GLU A 247 -5.24 9.09 -36.28
C GLU A 247 -4.20 10.16 -36.59
N LYS A 248 -3.31 9.88 -37.55
CA LYS A 248 -2.31 10.85 -37.99
C LYS A 248 -2.94 12.20 -38.37
N ALA A 249 -4.07 12.18 -39.06
CA ALA A 249 -4.77 13.39 -39.51
C ALA A 249 -5.23 14.30 -38.35
N ALA A 250 -5.45 13.74 -37.15
CA ALA A 250 -5.84 14.51 -35.98
C ALA A 250 -4.66 15.31 -35.36
N PHE A 251 -3.41 15.01 -35.76
CA PHE A 251 -2.21 15.60 -35.19
C PHE A 251 -1.18 15.91 -36.28
N SER A 252 -1.11 17.18 -36.68
CA SER A 252 -0.21 17.65 -37.74
C SER A 252 1.29 17.53 -37.44
N ASN A 253 1.66 17.22 -36.20
CA ASN A 253 3.05 17.19 -35.73
C ASN A 253 3.61 15.78 -35.46
N ILE A 254 2.91 14.70 -35.85
CA ILE A 254 3.46 13.34 -35.80
C ILE A 254 4.34 13.11 -37.02
N ALA A 255 5.62 12.86 -36.79
CA ALA A 255 6.62 12.60 -37.81
C ALA A 255 7.01 11.11 -37.89
N ALA A 256 7.65 10.74 -39.01
CA ALA A 256 8.36 9.47 -39.14
C ALA A 256 9.37 9.29 -38.00
N ASN A 257 9.45 8.09 -37.44
CA ASN A 257 10.29 7.71 -36.30
C ASN A 257 9.93 8.38 -34.96
N ASP A 258 8.82 9.12 -34.87
CA ASP A 258 8.30 9.51 -33.55
C ASP A 258 7.86 8.25 -32.78
N VAL A 259 8.06 8.26 -31.46
CA VAL A 259 7.58 7.23 -30.55
C VAL A 259 6.45 7.81 -29.70
N LEU A 260 5.24 7.29 -29.88
CA LEU A 260 4.03 7.71 -29.18
C LEU A 260 3.90 6.93 -27.87
N LYS A 261 4.02 7.62 -26.73
CA LYS A 261 3.98 7.03 -25.39
C LYS A 261 2.86 7.61 -24.53
N ALA A 262 2.28 6.80 -23.65
CA ALA A 262 1.23 7.19 -22.71
C ALA A 262 1.81 7.86 -21.43
N ASP A 263 2.54 8.96 -21.60
CA ASP A 263 3.32 9.66 -20.57
C ASP A 263 2.49 10.22 -19.40
N ALA A 264 1.19 10.44 -19.60
CA ALA A 264 0.28 10.88 -18.53
C ALA A 264 -0.92 9.92 -18.37
N MET A 265 -0.67 8.62 -18.58
CA MET A 265 -1.61 7.57 -18.20
C MET A 265 -1.89 7.63 -16.69
N ILE A 266 -3.13 7.34 -16.28
CA ILE A 266 -3.49 7.16 -14.86
C ILE A 266 -4.24 5.84 -14.74
N LEU A 267 -3.72 4.95 -13.91
CA LEU A 267 -4.36 3.69 -13.54
C LEU A 267 -5.02 3.79 -12.16
N PRO A 268 -5.96 2.88 -11.84
CA PRO A 268 -6.44 2.69 -10.47
C PRO A 268 -5.29 2.39 -9.52
N ASP A 269 -5.49 2.71 -8.24
CA ASP A 269 -4.47 2.52 -7.22
C ASP A 269 -4.07 1.04 -7.08
N GLY A 270 -2.78 0.78 -7.04
CA GLY A 270 -2.21 -0.57 -7.00
C GLY A 270 -2.23 -1.32 -8.33
N ALA A 271 -2.92 -0.82 -9.37
CA ALA A 271 -2.95 -1.46 -10.67
C ALA A 271 -1.63 -1.25 -11.43
N THR A 272 -1.23 -2.26 -12.20
CA THR A 272 0.05 -2.31 -12.92
C THR A 272 -0.15 -2.71 -14.38
N ILE A 273 0.82 -2.35 -15.22
CA ILE A 273 0.85 -2.76 -16.62
C ILE A 273 1.56 -4.11 -16.72
N SER A 274 1.02 -5.00 -17.55
CA SER A 274 1.66 -6.27 -17.90
C SER A 274 1.57 -6.50 -19.41
N THR A 275 2.69 -6.79 -20.04
CA THR A 275 2.76 -7.14 -21.48
C THR A 275 2.66 -8.64 -21.71
N LYS A 276 2.86 -9.46 -20.67
CA LYS A 276 2.81 -10.92 -20.77
C LYS A 276 1.44 -11.39 -21.28
N ASP A 277 1.44 -12.14 -22.38
CA ASP A 277 0.23 -12.72 -23.00
C ASP A 277 -0.86 -11.67 -23.31
N ALA A 278 -0.48 -10.41 -23.57
CA ALA A 278 -1.45 -9.32 -23.79
C ALA A 278 -2.14 -9.38 -25.17
N GLY A 279 -1.47 -9.93 -26.17
CA GLY A 279 -1.93 -10.06 -27.56
C GLY A 279 -1.70 -11.46 -28.13
N GLY A 280 -1.70 -11.55 -29.47
CA GLY A 280 -1.41 -12.78 -30.20
C GLY A 280 0.06 -12.97 -30.59
N ASP A 281 0.84 -11.89 -30.60
CA ASP A 281 2.26 -11.86 -30.98
C ASP A 281 3.06 -11.06 -29.95
N ASP A 282 4.13 -11.67 -29.43
CA ASP A 282 5.02 -11.08 -28.43
C ASP A 282 5.69 -9.79 -28.91
N GLN A 283 5.92 -9.62 -30.21
CA GLN A 283 6.49 -8.37 -30.75
C GLN A 283 5.56 -7.16 -30.60
N THR A 284 4.25 -7.41 -30.49
CA THR A 284 3.21 -6.38 -30.33
C THR A 284 2.83 -6.16 -28.87
N ASN A 285 3.29 -7.01 -27.96
CA ASN A 285 3.06 -6.90 -26.53
C ASN A 285 4.03 -5.89 -25.92
N LYS A 286 3.60 -4.63 -25.78
CA LYS A 286 4.48 -3.51 -25.39
C LYS A 286 3.86 -2.66 -24.30
N ASP A 287 4.71 -2.13 -23.42
CA ASP A 287 4.28 -1.20 -22.38
C ASP A 287 4.02 0.17 -23.02
N PRO A 288 2.80 0.73 -22.94
CA PRO A 288 2.49 2.00 -23.60
C PRO A 288 3.22 3.19 -22.97
N ILE A 289 3.69 3.09 -21.72
CA ILE A 289 4.44 4.13 -21.02
C ILE A 289 5.94 4.02 -21.37
N ILE A 290 6.50 2.81 -21.37
CA ILE A 290 7.95 2.60 -21.57
C ILE A 290 8.29 2.52 -23.06
N ASP A 291 7.60 1.67 -23.81
CA ASP A 291 7.91 1.33 -25.19
C ASP A 291 7.14 2.22 -26.18
N GLY A 292 5.81 2.29 -26.02
CA GLY A 292 4.92 3.00 -26.92
C GLY A 292 4.85 2.43 -28.35
N ILE A 293 4.41 3.26 -29.30
CA ILE A 293 4.33 2.94 -30.72
C ILE A 293 5.37 3.76 -31.49
N THR A 294 6.26 3.11 -32.23
CA THR A 294 7.14 3.80 -33.19
C THR A 294 6.40 4.00 -34.50
N VAL A 295 6.30 5.26 -34.94
CA VAL A 295 5.74 5.63 -36.24
C VAL A 295 6.76 5.25 -37.31
N ALA A 296 6.39 4.35 -38.22
CA ALA A 296 7.27 3.94 -39.31
C ALA A 296 7.63 5.13 -40.22
N ALA A 297 8.76 5.03 -40.92
CA ALA A 297 9.18 6.07 -41.87
C ALA A 297 8.23 6.20 -43.06
N ASN A 298 7.74 5.06 -43.55
CA ASN A 298 6.74 4.95 -44.61
C ASN A 298 5.60 4.04 -44.10
N PRO A 299 4.74 4.53 -43.20
CA PRO A 299 3.65 3.71 -42.70
C PRO A 299 2.70 3.44 -43.87
N THR A 300 2.46 2.17 -44.16
CA THR A 300 1.41 1.69 -45.09
C THR A 300 0.23 1.11 -44.34
N ASP A 301 0.49 0.60 -43.14
CA ASP A 301 -0.47 -0.11 -42.30
C ASP A 301 -0.62 0.56 -40.94
N ASP A 302 -1.75 0.28 -40.29
CA ASP A 302 -1.97 0.64 -38.90
C ASP A 302 -1.01 -0.14 -37.99
N VAL A 303 -0.47 0.53 -36.98
CA VAL A 303 0.44 -0.09 -36.01
C VAL A 303 -0.27 -0.16 -34.67
N SER A 304 -0.28 -1.34 -34.07
CA SER A 304 -0.94 -1.59 -32.79
C SER A 304 -0.01 -2.25 -31.79
N ILE A 305 -0.17 -1.87 -30.52
CA ILE A 305 0.42 -2.57 -29.38
C ILE A 305 -0.67 -3.06 -28.43
N TYR A 306 -0.35 -4.13 -27.71
CA TYR A 306 -1.25 -4.76 -26.74
C TYR A 306 -0.60 -4.78 -25.36
N PHE A 307 -1.40 -4.53 -24.35
CA PHE A 307 -0.99 -4.59 -22.95
C PHE A 307 -2.19 -4.93 -22.08
N LYS A 308 -1.92 -5.32 -20.83
CA LYS A 308 -2.94 -5.55 -19.82
C LYS A 308 -2.76 -4.56 -18.70
N VAL A 309 -3.88 -4.17 -18.09
CA VAL A 309 -3.88 -3.61 -16.75
C VAL A 309 -4.28 -4.73 -15.81
N VAL A 310 -3.43 -5.04 -14.84
CA VAL A 310 -3.69 -6.00 -13.77
C VAL A 310 -4.04 -5.18 -12.53
N ALA A 311 -5.17 -5.49 -11.90
CA ALA A 311 -5.63 -4.81 -10.69
C ALA A 311 -4.69 -5.09 -9.50
N GLN A 312 -4.91 -4.38 -8.39
CA GLN A 312 -4.11 -4.52 -7.17
C GLN A 312 -4.15 -5.96 -6.61
N ASP A 313 -5.27 -6.66 -6.78
CA ASP A 313 -5.42 -8.06 -6.42
C ASP A 313 -4.46 -9.01 -7.16
N GLY A 314 -3.82 -8.58 -8.26
CA GLY A 314 -2.93 -9.38 -9.08
C GLY A 314 -3.59 -10.52 -9.85
N GLU A 315 -4.92 -10.55 -9.92
CA GLU A 315 -5.73 -11.58 -10.56
C GLU A 315 -6.69 -11.00 -11.58
N THR A 316 -7.42 -9.95 -11.21
CA THR A 316 -8.33 -9.27 -12.13
C THR A 316 -7.52 -8.48 -13.14
N GLN A 317 -7.86 -8.60 -14.42
CA GLN A 317 -7.15 -7.93 -15.50
C GLN A 317 -8.09 -7.51 -16.62
N LYS A 318 -7.70 -6.45 -17.34
CA LYS A 318 -8.30 -6.04 -18.60
C LYS A 318 -7.25 -5.94 -19.69
N PHE A 319 -7.64 -6.33 -20.90
CA PHE A 319 -6.82 -6.28 -22.10
C PHE A 319 -7.09 -4.99 -22.86
N TYR A 320 -6.00 -4.36 -23.32
CA TYR A 320 -6.03 -3.09 -24.01
C TYR A 320 -5.23 -3.16 -25.31
N LYS A 321 -5.68 -2.38 -26.27
CA LYS A 321 -5.02 -2.15 -27.55
C LYS A 321 -4.82 -0.66 -27.73
N PHE A 322 -3.62 -0.24 -28.09
CA PHE A 322 -3.35 1.13 -28.53
C PHE A 322 -2.94 1.09 -30.00
N THR A 323 -3.65 1.84 -30.85
CA THR A 323 -3.47 1.84 -32.30
C THR A 323 -3.13 3.23 -32.80
N TYR A 324 -2.03 3.32 -33.55
CA TYR A 324 -1.74 4.43 -34.44
C TYR A 324 -2.28 4.11 -35.83
N LYS A 325 -3.26 4.92 -36.26
CA LYS A 325 -3.84 4.85 -37.59
C LYS A 325 -3.10 5.75 -38.56
N ASN A 326 -2.61 5.13 -39.61
CA ASN A 326 -2.00 5.87 -40.70
C ASN A 326 -3.07 6.21 -41.74
N SER A 327 -3.62 7.41 -41.66
CA SER A 327 -4.63 7.91 -42.59
C SER A 327 -4.00 8.17 -43.97
N LEU A 328 -3.77 7.11 -44.77
CA LEU A 328 -3.52 7.21 -46.21
C LEU A 328 -4.55 6.46 -47.05
N ASN A 329 -5.50 5.75 -46.45
CA ASN A 329 -6.65 5.21 -47.16
C ASN A 329 -7.82 6.17 -47.08
N THR A 330 -7.78 7.21 -47.91
CA THR A 330 -9.01 7.78 -48.46
C THR A 330 -9.58 6.75 -49.44
N GLU A 331 -10.63 6.05 -49.03
CA GLU A 331 -11.60 5.51 -49.99
C GLU A 331 -12.40 6.65 -50.63
#